data_AF-A0A9Q2CYP9-F1
#
_entry.id   AF-A0A9Q2CYP9-F1
#
_cell.length_a   1.000
_cell.length_b   1.000
_cell.length_c   1.000
_cell.angle_alpha   90.00
_cell.angle_beta   90.00
_cell.angle_gamma   90.00
#
_symmetry.space_group_name_H-M   'P 1'
#
loop_
_entity.id
_entity.type
_entity.pdbx_description
1 polymer ?
#
loop_
_entity_poly.entity_id
_entity_poly.type
_entity_poly.pdbx_seq_one_letter_code
_entity_poly.pdbx_strand_id
1 'polypeptide(L)'
;MIFENGECVITYQSDKAFTDDEKESMLTRFNAIKSDEIYDIVMTQSTVNLLYYPTKIMERLSVVDPSEIVIEKLVEVVGVK
;
A
#
# COMPACT_ATOMS: atom_id res chain seq x y z
N MET A 1 5.15 10.95 -3.38
CA MET A 1 5.32 11.07 -1.91
C MET A 1 4.56 9.94 -1.23
N ILE A 2 5.12 9.30 -0.20
CA ILE A 2 4.40 8.31 0.63
C ILE A 2 4.12 8.94 1.99
N PHE A 3 2.90 8.80 2.50
CA PHE A 3 2.51 9.26 3.83
C PHE A 3 1.39 8.40 4.41
N GLU A 4 1.33 8.35 5.74
CA GLU A 4 0.26 7.69 6.49
C GLU A 4 -0.99 8.58 6.53
N ASN A 5 -2.17 8.00 6.25
CA ASN A 5 -3.43 8.72 6.18
C ASN A 5 -4.44 8.13 7.18
N GLY A 6 -4.07 8.16 8.45
CA GLY A 6 -4.75 7.47 9.55
C GLY A 6 -4.19 6.06 9.77
N GLU A 7 -4.54 5.46 10.92
CA GLU A 7 -3.85 4.26 11.44
C GLU A 7 -3.86 3.06 10.49
N CYS A 8 -4.80 2.98 9.54
CA CYS A 8 -5.02 1.80 8.68
C CYS A 8 -4.75 2.03 7.18
N VAL A 9 -4.16 3.17 6.79
CA VAL A 9 -3.98 3.53 5.38
C VAL A 9 -2.61 4.16 5.12
N ILE A 10 -1.88 3.63 4.14
CA ILE A 10 -0.69 4.30 3.58
C ILE A 10 -0.97 4.71 2.14
N THR A 11 -0.69 5.98 1.83
CA THR A 11 -0.95 6.58 0.53
C THR A 11 0.36 6.86 -0.20
N TYR A 12 0.46 6.43 -1.45
CA TYR A 12 1.42 6.91 -2.43
C TYR A 12 0.74 7.92 -3.35
N GLN A 13 1.32 9.10 -3.49
CA GLN A 13 0.88 10.15 -4.40
C GLN A 13 1.93 10.39 -5.48
N SER A 14 1.50 10.29 -6.74
CA SER A 14 2.27 10.60 -7.94
C SER A 14 2.01 12.02 -8.41
N ASP A 15 3.01 12.64 -9.03
CA ASP A 15 2.88 13.96 -9.67
C ASP A 15 2.16 13.89 -11.03
N LYS A 16 1.93 12.67 -11.54
CA LYS A 16 1.26 12.40 -12.81
C LYS A 16 0.05 11.49 -12.59
N ALA A 17 -0.93 11.59 -13.48
CA ALA A 17 -2.02 10.63 -13.51
C ALA A 17 -1.50 9.26 -13.97
N PHE A 18 -1.99 8.20 -13.35
CA PHE A 18 -1.71 6.82 -13.73
C PHE A 18 -2.47 6.45 -15.00
N THR A 19 -1.78 5.79 -15.92
CA THR A 19 -2.42 5.12 -17.05
C THR A 19 -3.18 3.89 -16.57
N ASP A 20 -4.06 3.37 -17.42
CA ASP A 20 -4.80 2.13 -17.09
C ASP A 20 -3.84 0.93 -16.98
N ASP A 21 -2.81 0.85 -17.84
CA ASP A 21 -1.76 -0.18 -17.79
C ASP A 21 -0.97 -0.12 -16.46
N GLU A 22 -0.67 1.09 -15.96
CA GLU A 22 0.00 1.27 -14.67
C GLU A 22 -0.87 0.77 -13.53
N LYS A 23 -2.17 1.09 -13.54
CA LYS A 23 -3.12 0.62 -12.53
C LYS A 23 -3.31 -0.90 -12.58
N GLU A 24 -3.38 -1.50 -13.76
CA GLU A 24 -3.50 -2.95 -13.92
C GLU A 24 -2.23 -3.68 -13.41
N SER A 25 -1.06 -3.13 -13.72
CA SER A 25 0.22 -3.62 -13.20
C SER A 25 0.30 -3.53 -11.67
N MET A 26 -0.11 -2.41 -11.08
CA MET A 26 -0.19 -2.23 -9.63
C MET A 26 -1.18 -3.20 -9.00
N LEU A 27 -2.37 -3.39 -9.59
CA LEU A 27 -3.36 -4.33 -9.10
C LEU A 27 -2.85 -5.78 -9.14
N THR A 28 -2.12 -6.15 -10.19
CA THR A 28 -1.49 -7.47 -10.31
C THR A 28 -0.47 -7.70 -9.20
N ARG A 29 0.40 -6.72 -8.93
CA ARG A 29 1.39 -6.78 -7.83
C ARG A 29 0.71 -6.82 -6.46
N PHE A 30 -0.34 -6.02 -6.28
CA PHE A 30 -1.14 -6.03 -5.06
C PHE A 30 -1.76 -7.40 -4.80
N ASN A 31 -2.35 -8.04 -5.80
CA ASN A 31 -2.94 -9.36 -5.66
C ASN A 31 -1.91 -10.44 -5.25
N ALA A 32 -0.63 -10.25 -5.57
CA ALA A 32 0.44 -11.14 -5.14
C ALA A 32 0.80 -10.99 -3.65
N ILE A 33 0.54 -9.83 -3.05
CA ILE A 33 0.85 -9.53 -1.64
C ILE A 33 -0.39 -9.45 -0.75
N LYS A 34 -1.60 -9.47 -1.33
CA LYS A 34 -2.87 -9.42 -0.62
C LYS A 34 -2.95 -10.53 0.41
N SER A 35 -3.33 -10.16 1.62
CA SER A 35 -3.38 -11.05 2.78
C SER A 35 -4.46 -10.61 3.76
N ASP A 36 -4.59 -11.32 4.88
CA ASP A 36 -5.46 -10.92 5.98
C ASP A 36 -4.99 -9.63 6.69
N GLU A 37 -3.76 -9.19 6.42
CA GLU A 37 -3.14 -7.99 6.98
C GLU A 37 -3.25 -6.80 6.03
N ILE A 38 -3.01 -7.01 4.74
CA ILE A 38 -3.12 -6.01 3.67
C ILE A 38 -4.26 -6.46 2.75
N TYR A 39 -5.43 -5.87 2.94
CA TYR A 39 -6.67 -6.46 2.46
C TYR A 39 -7.27 -5.75 1.25
N ASP A 40 -6.92 -4.48 1.03
CA ASP A 40 -7.46 -3.73 -0.11
C ASP A 40 -6.50 -2.68 -0.68
N ILE A 41 -6.77 -2.29 -1.92
CA ILE A 41 -6.07 -1.22 -2.63
C ILE A 41 -7.11 -0.31 -3.29
N VAL A 42 -6.99 0.99 -3.02
CA VAL A 42 -7.85 2.01 -3.64
C VAL A 42 -6.99 2.95 -4.47
N MET A 43 -7.17 2.89 -5.79
CA MET A 43 -6.46 3.72 -6.76
C MET A 43 -7.36 4.84 -7.28
N THR A 44 -6.82 6.05 -7.36
CA THR A 44 -7.46 7.20 -8.01
C THR A 44 -6.73 7.55 -9.31
N GLN A 45 -6.90 8.78 -9.81
CA GLN A 45 -6.12 9.25 -10.95
C GLN A 45 -4.62 9.34 -10.62
N SER A 46 -4.22 9.72 -9.41
CA SER A 46 -2.81 9.96 -9.07
C SER A 46 -2.40 9.45 -7.69
N THR A 47 -3.29 8.75 -6.98
CA THR A 47 -2.98 8.16 -5.68
C THR A 47 -3.25 6.66 -5.63
N VAL A 48 -2.43 5.96 -4.85
CA VAL A 48 -2.60 4.55 -4.49
C VAL A 48 -2.68 4.49 -2.97
N ASN A 49 -3.77 3.96 -2.45
CA ASN A 49 -3.97 3.77 -1.02
C ASN A 49 -3.93 2.27 -0.72
N LEU A 50 -3.05 1.87 0.17
CA LEU A 50 -2.98 0.50 0.67
C LEU A 50 -3.70 0.45 2.02
N LEU A 51 -4.69 -0.42 2.13
CA LEU A 51 -5.46 -0.60 3.36
C LEU A 51 -4.96 -1.83 4.10
N TYR A 52 -4.73 -1.68 5.40
CA TYR A 52 -4.17 -2.74 6.24
C TYR A 52 -4.75 -2.74 7.65
N TYR A 53 -4.53 -3.83 8.38
CA TYR A 53 -4.88 -3.99 9.80
C TYR A 53 -3.61 -3.89 10.65
N PRO A 54 -3.34 -2.74 11.30
CA PRO A 54 -2.11 -2.53 12.06
C PRO A 54 -1.94 -3.57 13.17
N THR A 55 -3.02 -3.84 13.91
CA THR A 55 -3.01 -4.76 15.04
C THR A 55 -2.57 -6.17 14.65
N LYS A 56 -3.01 -6.68 13.49
CA LYS A 56 -2.58 -8.01 13.02
C LYS A 56 -1.08 -8.07 12.72
N ILE A 57 -0.54 -7.02 12.11
CA ILE A 57 0.90 -6.93 11.80
C ILE A 57 1.69 -6.79 13.10
N MET A 58 1.24 -5.93 14.01
CA MET A 58 1.85 -5.71 15.33
C MET A 58 1.89 -7.00 16.16
N GLU A 59 0.79 -7.75 16.20
CA GLU A 59 0.71 -9.04 16.89
C GLU A 59 1.66 -10.08 16.28
N ARG A 60 1.67 -10.20 14.94
CA ARG A 60 2.51 -11.20 14.25
C ARG A 60 4.00 -10.92 14.37
N LEU A 61 4.40 -9.65 14.23
CA LEU A 61 5.81 -9.25 14.16
C LEU A 61 6.33 -8.68 15.49
N SER A 62 5.48 -8.56 16.51
CA SER A 62 5.82 -7.94 17.80
C SER A 62 6.40 -6.54 17.63
N VAL A 63 5.84 -5.75 16.71
CA VAL A 63 6.25 -4.37 16.43
C VAL A 63 5.25 -3.39 17.05
N VAL A 64 5.75 -2.21 17.45
CA VAL A 64 4.91 -1.12 18.00
C VAL A 64 4.28 -0.29 16.89
N ASP A 65 4.98 -0.16 15.76
CA ASP A 65 4.50 0.56 14.59
C ASP A 65 4.78 -0.29 13.33
N PRO A 66 3.75 -0.73 12.60
CA PRO A 66 3.90 -1.51 11.37
C PRO A 66 4.09 -0.64 10.10
N SER A 67 4.11 0.70 10.23
CA SER A 67 4.10 1.62 9.09
C SER A 67 5.23 1.34 8.09
N GLU A 68 6.47 1.19 8.54
CA GLU A 68 7.63 0.92 7.67
C GLU A 68 7.44 -0.35 6.82
N ILE A 69 6.90 -1.42 7.41
CA ILE A 69 6.63 -2.69 6.72
C ILE A 69 5.59 -2.48 5.63
N VAL A 70 4.56 -1.70 5.91
CA VAL A 70 3.49 -1.42 4.95
C VAL A 70 3.97 -0.48 3.84
N ILE A 71 4.87 0.47 4.16
CA ILE A 71 5.53 1.33 3.17
C ILE A 71 6.35 0.49 2.18
N GLU A 72 7.13 -0.47 2.66
CA GLU A 72 7.89 -1.39 1.80
C GLU A 72 6.96 -2.14 0.83
N LYS A 73 5.81 -2.61 1.32
CA LYS A 73 4.79 -3.27 0.48
C LYS A 73 4.16 -2.33 -0.54
N LEU A 74 3.88 -1.09 -0.15
CA LEU A 74 3.38 -0.10 -1.09
C LEU A 74 4.41 0.20 -2.18
N VAL A 75 5.69 0.31 -1.81
CA VAL A 75 6.81 0.50 -2.75
C VAL A 75 6.92 -0.66 -3.74
N GLU A 76 6.80 -1.91 -3.29
CA GLU A 76 6.74 -3.10 -4.15
C GLU A 76 5.58 -3.00 -5.16
N VAL A 77 4.41 -2.54 -4.72
CA VAL A 77 3.23 -2.38 -5.57
C VAL A 77 3.42 -1.27 -6.61
N VAL A 78 3.81 -0.07 -6.17
CA VAL A 78 3.94 1.09 -7.08
C VAL A 78 5.17 0.99 -7.98
N GLY A 79 6.16 0.16 -7.61
CA GLY A 79 7.37 -0.07 -8.41
C GLY A 79 8.32 1.12 -8.46
N VAL A 80 8.29 1.98 -7.43
CA VAL A 80 9.13 3.18 -7.34
C VAL A 80 10.37 2.80 -6.54
N LYS A 81 11.55 2.86 -7.16
CA LYS A 81 12.84 2.64 -6.48
C LYS A 81 13.39 3.93 -5.91
#